data_AF-A0A8X6IMJ3-F1
#
_entry.id   AF-A0A8X6IMJ3-F1
#
_cell.length_a   1.000
_cell.length_b   1.000
_cell.length_c   1.000
_cell.angle_alpha   90.00
_cell.angle_beta   90.00
_cell.angle_gamma   90.00
#
_symmetry.space_group_name_H-M   'P 1'
#
loop_
_entity.id
_entity.type
_entity.pdbx_description
1 polymer ?
#
loop_
_entity_poly.entity_id
_entity_poly.type
_entity_poly.pdbx_seq_one_letter_code
_entity_poly.pdbx_strand_id
1 'polypeptide(L)'
;MHLFVLLGLIATTCAERPRHPMENPDMYQGDILLDDEDDRNALVGDTYKWPGGVIPYEINVGLTEGTNQIEKAMNYLSNNTCIQFTQRRYLDKDYLMIFPGDG
;
A
#
# COMPACT_ATOMS: atom_id res chain seq x y z
N MET A 1 39.88 -46.51 18.87
CA MET A 1 40.06 -45.77 17.59
C MET A 1 38.78 -44.97 17.38
N HIS A 2 38.88 -43.64 17.42
CA HIS A 2 37.77 -42.73 17.76
C HIS A 2 36.64 -42.70 16.72
N LEU A 3 35.41 -42.90 17.20
CA LEU A 3 34.17 -42.71 16.46
C LEU A 3 33.83 -41.21 16.44
N PHE A 4 33.98 -40.55 15.29
CA PHE A 4 33.56 -39.17 15.10
C PHE A 4 32.09 -39.14 14.69
N VAL A 5 31.21 -38.76 15.62
CA VAL A 5 29.81 -38.42 15.31
C VAL A 5 29.73 -36.90 15.18
N LEU A 6 29.82 -36.39 13.96
CA LEU A 6 29.52 -35.01 13.64
C LEU A 6 27.99 -34.87 13.53
N LEU A 7 27.34 -34.57 14.65
CA LEU A 7 25.97 -34.07 14.68
C LEU A 7 25.97 -32.62 14.17
N GLY A 8 25.84 -32.48 12.85
CA GLY A 8 25.57 -31.20 12.22
C GLY A 8 24.19 -30.70 12.64
N LEU A 9 24.13 -29.81 13.62
CA LEU A 9 22.98 -28.94 13.85
C LEU A 9 22.89 -27.97 12.67
N ILE A 10 22.17 -28.35 11.62
CA ILE A 10 21.68 -27.38 10.65
C ILE A 10 20.58 -26.62 11.37
N ALA A 11 20.97 -25.53 12.05
CA ALA A 11 20.04 -24.50 12.41
C ALA A 11 19.56 -23.89 11.09
N THR A 12 18.46 -24.43 10.57
CA THR A 12 17.71 -23.76 9.52
C THR A 12 17.21 -22.47 10.15
N THR A 13 17.95 -21.39 9.97
CA THR A 13 17.40 -20.07 10.22
C THR A 13 16.21 -19.99 9.27
N CYS A 14 15.00 -19.95 9.82
CA CYS A 14 13.86 -19.50 9.05
C CYS A 14 14.15 -18.04 8.73
N ALA A 15 14.88 -17.79 7.64
CA ALA A 15 14.97 -16.47 7.06
C ALA A 15 13.56 -16.16 6.59
N GLU A 16 12.84 -15.34 7.34
CA GLU A 16 11.59 -14.75 6.89
C GLU A 16 11.91 -14.05 5.56
N ARG A 17 11.24 -14.48 4.49
CA ARG A 17 11.37 -13.79 3.20
C ARG A 17 10.90 -12.35 3.41
N PRO A 18 11.64 -11.34 2.91
CA PRO A 18 11.13 -9.97 2.89
C PRO A 18 9.74 -9.99 2.27
N ARG A 19 8.73 -9.44 2.96
CA ARG A 19 7.38 -9.34 2.41
C ARG A 19 7.44 -8.52 1.13
N HIS A 20 6.81 -9.03 0.07
CA HIS A 20 6.69 -8.33 -1.18
C HIS A 20 5.36 -7.57 -1.17
N PRO A 21 5.33 -6.24 -1.40
CA PRO A 21 4.10 -5.46 -1.32
C PRO A 21 2.97 -5.95 -2.23
N MET A 22 3.30 -6.65 -3.31
CA MET A 22 2.33 -7.24 -4.25
C MET A 22 1.90 -8.68 -3.90
N GLU A 23 2.33 -9.24 -2.76
CA GLU A 23 2.08 -10.64 -2.38
C GLU A 23 1.34 -10.72 -1.03
N ASN A 24 0.12 -10.19 -0.96
CA ASN A 24 -0.74 -10.29 0.23
C ASN A 24 -1.85 -11.34 0.02
N PRO A 25 -1.78 -12.53 0.66
CA PRO A 25 -2.70 -13.65 0.39
C PRO A 25 -4.14 -13.40 0.87
N ASP A 26 -4.36 -12.40 1.70
CA ASP A 26 -5.65 -11.93 2.20
C ASP A 26 -6.26 -10.78 1.36
N MET A 27 -5.54 -10.29 0.35
CA MET A 27 -6.01 -9.24 -0.56
C MET A 27 -6.31 -9.81 -1.96
N TYR A 28 -7.27 -9.20 -2.64
CA TYR A 28 -7.57 -9.54 -4.03
C TYR A 28 -6.42 -9.12 -4.94
N GLN A 29 -6.01 -10.01 -5.85
CA GLN A 29 -4.86 -9.83 -6.76
C GLN A 29 -3.53 -9.46 -6.08
N GLY A 30 -3.45 -9.59 -4.75
CA GLY A 30 -2.26 -9.37 -3.95
C GLY A 30 -2.14 -7.97 -3.34
N ASP A 31 -2.89 -6.96 -3.81
CA ASP A 31 -2.75 -5.55 -3.39
C ASP A 31 -4.08 -4.75 -3.41
N ILE A 32 -5.23 -5.40 -3.59
CA ILE A 32 -6.55 -4.76 -3.59
C ILE A 32 -7.39 -5.26 -2.42
N LEU A 33 -7.79 -4.34 -1.54
CA LEU A 33 -8.80 -4.63 -0.52
C LEU A 33 -10.19 -4.50 -1.13
N LEU A 34 -10.98 -5.58 -1.10
CA LEU A 34 -12.37 -5.58 -1.57
C LEU A 34 -13.33 -5.27 -0.43
N ASP A 35 -14.31 -4.42 -0.72
CA ASP A 35 -15.48 -4.19 0.17
C ASP A 35 -16.58 -5.25 -0.09
N ASP A 36 -16.67 -5.74 -1.33
CA ASP A 36 -17.57 -6.82 -1.77
C ASP A 36 -16.82 -7.78 -2.71
N GLU A 37 -17.10 -9.09 -2.64
CA GLU A 37 -16.42 -10.14 -3.41
C GLU A 37 -16.71 -10.09 -4.92
N ASP A 38 -17.75 -9.34 -5.33
CA ASP A 38 -18.17 -9.20 -6.73
C ASP A 38 -17.45 -8.07 -7.48
N ASP A 39 -16.77 -7.15 -6.79
CA ASP A 39 -16.09 -6.00 -7.40
C ASP A 39 -14.66 -6.35 -7.83
N ARG A 40 -14.53 -6.96 -9.02
CA ARG A 40 -13.25 -7.53 -9.50
C ARG A 40 -12.50 -6.67 -10.53
N ASN A 41 -13.06 -5.52 -10.91
CA ASN A 41 -12.54 -4.59 -11.94
C ASN A 41 -12.76 -3.13 -11.52
N ALA A 42 -12.37 -2.18 -12.38
CA ALA A 42 -12.61 -0.76 -12.15
C ALA A 42 -14.10 -0.46 -11.91
N LEU A 43 -14.40 0.24 -10.82
CA LEU A 43 -15.74 0.70 -10.49
C LEU A 43 -16.19 1.74 -11.53
N VAL A 44 -17.18 1.39 -12.34
CA VAL A 44 -17.61 2.21 -13.48
C VAL A 44 -18.54 3.37 -13.04
N GLY A 45 -19.19 3.23 -11.88
CA GLY A 45 -20.14 4.22 -11.37
C GLY A 45 -19.50 5.52 -10.91
N ASP A 46 -20.11 6.67 -11.26
CA ASP A 46 -19.64 8.00 -10.81
C ASP A 46 -19.68 8.16 -9.29
N THR A 47 -20.51 7.38 -8.60
CA THR A 47 -20.60 7.34 -7.13
C THR A 47 -19.33 6.84 -6.45
N TYR A 48 -18.46 6.14 -7.17
CA TYR A 48 -17.20 5.62 -6.66
C TYR A 48 -16.00 6.52 -6.99
N LYS A 49 -16.24 7.66 -7.66
CA LYS A 49 -15.20 8.61 -8.06
C LYS A 49 -15.07 9.73 -7.03
N TRP A 50 -13.84 10.22 -6.87
CA TRP A 50 -13.58 11.44 -6.11
C TRP A 50 -14.33 12.62 -6.74
N PRO A 51 -15.21 13.32 -5.99
CA PRO A 51 -15.99 14.43 -6.52
C PRO A 51 -15.10 15.53 -7.10
N GLY A 52 -15.35 15.89 -8.36
CA GLY A 52 -14.56 16.91 -9.07
C GLY A 52 -13.10 16.53 -9.31
N GLY A 53 -12.71 15.26 -9.11
CA GLY A 53 -11.33 14.81 -9.21
C GLY A 53 -10.42 15.33 -8.08
N VAL A 54 -10.99 15.84 -6.98
CA VAL A 54 -10.23 16.37 -5.84
C VAL A 54 -10.09 15.30 -4.77
N ILE A 55 -8.85 14.99 -4.40
CA ILE A 55 -8.49 13.97 -3.42
C ILE A 55 -7.85 14.67 -2.21
N PRO A 56 -8.60 14.89 -1.12
CA PRO A 56 -8.01 15.27 0.15
C PRO A 56 -7.08 14.15 0.64
N TYR A 57 -5.89 14.47 1.12
CA TYR A 57 -4.94 13.46 1.61
C TYR A 57 -4.23 13.86 2.89
N GLU A 58 -3.76 12.85 3.61
CA GLU A 58 -2.91 12.97 4.79
C GLU A 58 -1.81 11.91 4.72
N ILE A 59 -0.55 12.31 4.91
CA ILE A 59 0.59 11.39 5.00
C ILE A 59 0.95 11.24 6.47
N ASN A 60 0.91 10.00 6.96
CA ASN A 60 1.29 9.68 8.31
C ASN A 60 2.78 9.99 8.54
N VAL A 61 3.11 10.51 9.73
CA VAL A 61 4.49 10.85 10.12
C VAL A 61 5.46 9.66 10.04
N GLY A 62 4.97 8.43 10.17
CA GLY A 62 5.75 7.20 9.99
C GLY A 62 6.32 7.00 8.57
N LEU A 63 5.88 7.80 7.58
CA LEU A 63 6.38 7.74 6.20
C LEU A 63 7.34 8.88 5.84
N THR A 64 7.94 9.56 6.82
CA THR A 64 8.82 10.72 6.60
C THR A 64 9.87 10.50 5.50
N GLU A 65 10.48 9.30 5.43
CA GLU A 65 11.49 8.96 4.42
C GLU A 65 10.92 8.78 3.00
N GLY A 66 9.64 8.40 2.89
CA GLY A 66 8.94 8.14 1.62
C GLY A 66 8.06 9.30 1.12
N THR A 67 7.86 10.33 1.94
CA THR A 67 6.98 11.48 1.62
C THR A 67 7.31 12.13 0.29
N ASN A 68 8.60 12.32 -0.03
CA ASN A 68 9.02 12.97 -1.28
C ASN A 68 8.58 12.17 -2.52
N GLN A 69 8.71 10.84 -2.46
CA GLN A 69 8.35 9.94 -3.54
C GLN A 69 6.83 9.91 -3.74
N ILE A 70 6.07 9.90 -2.64
CA ILE A 70 4.61 9.98 -2.64
C ILE A 70 4.16 11.30 -3.30
N GLU A 71 4.71 12.43 -2.87
CA GLU A 71 4.41 13.75 -3.45
C GLU A 71 4.80 13.85 -4.92
N LYS A 72 5.93 13.25 -5.31
CA LYS A 72 6.34 13.20 -6.72
C LYS A 72 5.34 12.42 -7.58
N ALA A 73 4.80 11.31 -7.09
CA ALA A 73 3.77 10.54 -7.79
C ALA A 73 2.44 11.33 -7.89
N MET A 74 1.99 11.94 -6.80
CA MET A 74 0.80 12.80 -6.79
C MET A 74 0.94 13.96 -7.77
N ASN A 75 2.09 14.64 -7.78
CA ASN A 75 2.38 15.73 -8.72
C ASN A 75 2.40 15.26 -10.17
N TYR A 76 2.98 14.08 -10.44
CA TYR A 76 2.94 13.50 -11.78
C TYR A 76 1.49 13.29 -12.24
N LEU A 77 0.62 12.75 -11.40
CA LEU A 77 -0.80 12.55 -11.72
C LEU A 77 -1.52 13.89 -11.94
N SER A 78 -1.32 14.88 -11.06
CA SER A 78 -1.95 16.21 -11.19
C SER A 78 -1.52 16.96 -12.45
N ASN A 79 -0.28 16.74 -12.91
CA ASN A 79 0.25 17.39 -14.11
C ASN A 79 -0.21 16.73 -15.42
N ASN A 80 -0.66 15.47 -15.37
CA ASN A 80 -0.98 14.68 -16.56
C ASN A 80 -2.48 14.31 -16.65
N THR A 81 -3.27 14.65 -15.64
CA THR A 81 -4.70 14.33 -15.55
C THR A 81 -5.49 15.49 -14.94
N CYS A 82 -6.80 15.34 -14.81
CA CYS A 82 -7.64 16.30 -14.08
C CYS A 82 -7.67 16.07 -12.56
N ILE A 83 -6.98 15.04 -12.04
CA ILE A 83 -6.93 14.75 -10.60
C ILE A 83 -6.13 15.83 -9.89
N GLN A 84 -6.59 16.25 -8.70
CA GLN A 84 -5.91 17.23 -7.87
C GLN A 84 -5.81 16.70 -6.44
N PHE A 85 -4.61 16.75 -5.87
CA PHE A 85 -4.38 16.38 -4.46
C PHE A 85 -4.36 17.62 -3.59
N THR A 86 -5.12 17.62 -2.49
CA THR A 86 -5.18 18.74 -1.54
C THR A 86 -4.93 18.25 -0.12
N GLN A 87 -4.28 19.06 0.70
CA GLN A 87 -4.13 18.74 2.13
C GLN A 87 -5.50 18.57 2.78
N ARG A 88 -5.67 17.46 3.51
CA ARG A 88 -6.89 17.17 4.25
C ARG A 88 -7.20 18.30 5.23
N ARG A 89 -8.47 18.73 5.26
CA ARG A 89 -9.04 19.67 6.24
C ARG A 89 -9.96 18.93 7.20
N TYR A 90 -10.27 19.59 8.32
CA TYR A 90 -11.16 19.04 9.36
C TYR A 90 -12.55 18.60 8.84
N LEU A 91 -13.08 19.27 7.83
CA LEU A 91 -14.42 18.99 7.29
C LEU A 91 -14.44 17.94 6.18
N ASP A 92 -13.28 17.49 5.70
CA ASP A 92 -13.19 16.49 4.65
C ASP A 92 -13.49 15.11 5.27
N LYS A 93 -14.67 14.56 4.94
CA LYS A 93 -15.14 13.27 5.46
C LYS A 93 -14.46 12.08 4.77
N ASP A 94 -14.32 12.19 3.46
CA ASP A 94 -13.66 11.20 2.60
C ASP A 94 -12.29 11.77 2.20
N TYR A 95 -11.23 11.00 2.45
CA TYR A 95 -9.86 11.41 2.18
C TYR A 95 -8.94 10.18 2.10
N LEU A 96 -7.79 10.35 1.45
CA LEU A 96 -6.74 9.33 1.38
C LEU A 96 -5.82 9.45 2.60
N MET A 97 -5.80 8.42 3.45
CA MET A 97 -4.80 8.29 4.53
C MET A 97 -3.67 7.38 4.06
N ILE A 98 -2.46 7.92 3.93
CA ILE A 98 -1.27 7.16 3.51
C ILE A 98 -0.42 6.89 4.75
N PHE A 99 -0.20 5.62 5.09
CA PHE A 99 0.45 5.23 6.35
C PHE A 99 1.35 4.00 6.15
N PRO A 100 2.29 3.73 7.08
CA PRO A 100 3.12 2.52 6.99
C PRO A 100 2.26 1.29 7.28
N GLY A 101 1.90 0.57 6.22
CA GLY A 101 1.16 -0.69 6.25
C GLY A 101 2.04 -1.88 5.89
N ASP A 102 1.40 -3.06 5.86
CA ASP A 102 2.04 -4.34 5.59
C ASP A 102 2.10 -4.70 4.09
N GLY A 103 1.44 -3.90 3.25
CA GLY A 103 1.23 -4.11 1.83
C GLY A 103 0.30 -3.01 1.31
#